data_AF-A0A7V0S229-F1
#
_entry.id   AF-A0A7V0S229-F1
#
_cell.length_a   1.000
_cell.length_b   1.000
_cell.length_c   1.000
_cell.angle_alpha   90.00
_cell.angle_beta   90.00
_cell.angle_gamma   90.00
#
_symmetry.space_group_name_H-M   'P 1'
#
loop_
_entity.id
_entity.type
_entity.pdbx_description
1 polymer ?
#
loop_
_entity_poly.entity_id
_entity_poly.type
_entity_poly.pdbx_seq_one_letter_code
_entity_poly.pdbx_strand_id
1 'polypeptide(L)' 'GQQKQIEVKAISENRNAKSFIITRNEISKSKTYSNYYVYCVTEINSDKPKILRIKNPDFNNDNDFLIEPLTYKITFE' A
#
# COMPACT_ATOMS: atom_id res chain seq x y z
N GLY A 1 -22.81 10.12 1.11
CA GLY A 1 -21.49 9.65 1.59
C GLY A 1 -20.41 10.57 1.08
N GLN A 2 -19.27 10.70 1.79
CA GLN A 2 -18.12 11.51 1.32
C GLN A 2 -17.27 10.74 0.32
N GLN A 3 -16.71 11.44 -0.67
CA GLN A 3 -15.84 10.85 -1.70
C GLN A 3 -14.58 10.26 -1.08
N LYS A 4 -14.22 9.05 -1.50
CA LYS A 4 -12.99 8.34 -1.09
C LYS A 4 -12.19 7.95 -2.32
N GLN A 5 -10.87 8.08 -2.24
CA GLN A 5 -9.95 7.44 -3.17
C GLN A 5 -9.48 6.13 -2.55
N ILE A 6 -9.67 5.02 -3.24
CA ILE A 6 -9.38 3.68 -2.71
C ILE A 6 -8.37 3.00 -3.62
N GLU A 7 -7.25 2.62 -3.02
CA GLU A 7 -6.25 1.73 -3.61
C GLU A 7 -6.38 0.36 -2.94
N VAL A 8 -6.42 -0.71 -3.72
CA VAL A 8 -6.59 -2.08 -3.21
C VAL A 8 -5.34 -2.89 -3.53
N LYS A 9 -4.73 -3.48 -2.50
CA LYS A 9 -3.52 -4.31 -2.64
C LYS A 9 -3.77 -5.70 -2.05
N ALA A 10 -3.44 -6.73 -2.83
CA ALA A 10 -3.37 -8.10 -2.32
C ALA A 10 -2.04 -8.28 -1.60
N ILE A 11 -2.10 -8.80 -0.37
CA ILE A 11 -0.91 -9.10 0.43
C ILE A 11 -0.55 -10.56 0.20
N SER A 12 0.65 -10.81 -0.33
CA SER A 12 1.23 -12.14 -0.31
C SER A 12 1.73 -12.43 1.09
N GLU A 13 1.10 -13.36 1.79
CA GLU A 13 1.58 -13.85 3.08
C GLU A 13 2.64 -14.92 2.85
N ASN A 14 3.90 -14.51 2.67
CA ASN A 14 5.02 -15.45 2.81
C ASN A 14 5.41 -15.52 4.29
N ARG A 15 5.94 -16.68 4.73
CA ARG A 15 6.06 -17.11 6.14
C ARG A 15 6.64 -16.09 7.14
N ASN A 16 7.35 -15.05 6.70
CA ASN A 16 8.02 -14.08 7.57
C ASN A 16 7.60 -12.60 7.38
N ALA A 17 6.84 -12.22 6.36
CA ALA A 17 6.49 -10.79 6.15
C ALA A 17 5.21 -10.60 5.33
N LYS A 18 4.40 -9.60 5.72
CA LYS A 18 3.26 -9.10 4.95
C LYS A 18 3.72 -7.87 4.17
N SER A 19 3.82 -7.99 2.85
CA SER A 19 4.24 -6.88 1.99
C SER A 19 3.36 -6.77 0.75
N PHE A 20 3.43 -5.60 0.12
CA PHE A 20 2.81 -5.32 -1.17
C PHE A 20 3.69 -4.35 -1.95
N ILE A 21 3.52 -4.36 -3.27
CA ILE A 21 4.20 -3.42 -4.16
C ILE A 21 3.31 -2.19 -4.33
N ILE A 22 3.93 -1.02 -4.21
CA ILE A 22 3.30 0.27 -4.41
C ILE A 22 4.14 1.11 -5.38
N THR A 23 3.48 1.87 -6.24
CA THR A 23 4.14 2.74 -7.21
C THR A 23 4.43 4.12 -6.61
N ARG A 24 5.37 4.86 -7.22
CA ARG A 24 5.66 6.24 -6.84
C ARG A 24 4.42 7.14 -6.88
N ASN A 25 3.58 6.97 -7.90
CA ASN A 25 2.36 7.78 -8.05
C ASN A 25 1.36 7.51 -6.92
N GLU A 26 1.22 6.25 -6.49
CA GLU A 26 0.35 5.88 -5.36
C GLU A 26 0.86 6.46 -4.03
N ILE A 27 2.19 6.43 -3.80
CA ILE A 27 2.80 7.09 -2.63
C ILE A 27 2.54 8.60 -2.65
N SER A 28 2.69 9.25 -3.81
CA SER A 28 2.40 10.68 -3.95
C SER A 28 0.94 11.00 -3.65
N LYS A 29 -0.01 10.17 -4.13
CA LYS A 29 -1.44 10.31 -3.82
C LYS A 29 -1.75 10.14 -2.34
N SER A 30 -1.12 9.19 -1.66
CA SER A 30 -1.36 8.96 -0.23
C SER A 30 -1.00 10.18 0.61
N LYS A 31 0.05 10.92 0.25
CA LYS A 31 0.45 12.16 0.93
C LYS A 31 -0.39 13.39 0.55
N THR A 32 -0.93 13.39 -0.67
CA THR A 32 -1.64 14.55 -1.22
C THR A 32 -3.11 14.59 -0.78
N TYR A 33 -3.76 13.42 -0.73
CA TYR A 33 -5.20 13.34 -0.53
C TYR A 33 -5.54 12.75 0.83
N SER A 34 -6.15 13.57 1.70
CA SER A 34 -6.60 13.15 3.04
C SER A 34 -7.73 12.11 3.01
N ASN A 35 -8.41 11.96 1.88
CA ASN A 35 -9.42 10.95 1.62
C ASN A 35 -8.89 9.73 0.84
N TYR A 36 -7.57 9.52 0.83
CA TYR A 36 -6.94 8.32 0.28
C TYR A 36 -6.94 7.19 1.29
N TYR A 37 -7.25 5.98 0.83
CA TYR A 37 -7.28 4.77 1.62
C TYR A 37 -6.58 3.64 0.89
N VAL A 38 -5.84 2.83 1.64
CA VAL A 38 -5.26 1.58 1.14
C VAL A 38 -5.96 0.42 1.82
N TYR A 39 -6.52 -0.47 1.03
CA TYR A 39 -7.21 -1.67 1.48
C TYR A 39 -6.28 -2.86 1.20
N CYS A 40 -5.70 -3.39 2.25
CA CYS A 40 -4.82 -4.55 2.20
C CYS A 40 -5.66 -5.80 2.41
N VAL A 41 -5.74 -6.64 1.39
CA VAL A 41 -6.49 -7.90 1.43
C VAL A 41 -5.53 -9.04 1.70
N THR A 42 -5.75 -9.78 2.79
CA THR A 42 -4.98 -10.99 3.14
C THR A 42 -5.88 -12.22 3.03
N GLU A 43 -5.28 -13.40 3.11
CA GLU A 43 -6.00 -14.68 3.00
C GLU A 43 -6.82 -14.77 1.70
N ILE A 44 -6.26 -14.28 0.58
CA ILE A 44 -6.96 -14.15 -0.71
C ILE A 44 -7.51 -15.47 -1.28
N ASN A 45 -6.97 -16.61 -0.85
CA ASN A 45 -7.39 -17.95 -1.25
C ASN A 45 -8.35 -18.62 -0.24
N SER A 46 -8.71 -17.92 0.85
CA SER A 46 -9.65 -18.39 1.86
C SER A 46 -11.08 -17.99 1.49
N ASP A 47 -12.07 -18.79 1.91
CA ASP A 47 -13.49 -18.43 1.82
C ASP A 47 -13.85 -17.21 2.68
N LYS A 48 -12.92 -16.77 3.56
CA LYS A 48 -13.07 -15.63 4.47
C LYS A 48 -11.86 -14.70 4.38
N PRO A 49 -11.68 -13.94 3.28
CA PRO A 49 -10.58 -13.01 3.17
C PRO A 49 -10.69 -11.91 4.23
N LYS A 50 -9.53 -11.42 4.71
CA LYS A 50 -9.48 -10.33 5.68
C LYS A 50 -9.04 -9.04 5.02
N ILE A 51 -9.61 -7.93 5.47
CA ILE A 51 -9.33 -6.61 4.92
C ILE A 51 -8.82 -5.71 6.04
N LEU A 52 -7.58 -5.24 5.90
CA LEU A 52 -7.02 -4.16 6.71
C LEU A 52 -7.16 -2.86 5.93
N ARG A 53 -7.80 -1.86 6.56
CA ARG A 53 -7.99 -0.53 5.96
C ARG A 53 -7.05 0.48 6.62
N ILE A 54 -6.17 1.07 5.82
CA ILE A 54 -5.25 2.12 6.23
C ILE A 54 -5.76 3.45 5.65
N LYS A 55 -6.00 4.44 6.51
CA LYS A 55 -6.50 5.77 6.12
C LYS A 55 -5.33 6.74 6.05
N ASN A 56 -5.20 7.45 4.92
CA ASN A 56 -4.19 8.47 4.70
C ASN A 56 -2.78 8.06 5.19
N PRO A 57 -2.22 6.95 4.66
CA PRO A 57 -0.91 6.48 5.09
C PRO A 57 0.22 7.42 4.64
N ASP A 58 1.14 7.70 5.57
CA ASP A 58 2.45 8.25 5.24
C ASP A 58 3.52 7.16 5.32
N PHE A 59 3.74 6.48 4.20
CA PHE A 59 4.70 5.38 4.10
C PHE A 59 6.17 5.76 4.36
N ASN A 60 6.49 7.05 4.48
CA ASN A 60 7.87 7.51 4.68
C ASN A 60 8.17 8.00 6.09
N ASN A 61 7.16 8.41 6.86
CA ASN A 61 7.35 9.05 8.16
C ASN A 61 6.65 8.31 9.32
N ASP A 62 5.97 7.21 9.03
CA ASP A 62 5.31 6.38 10.03
C ASP A 62 6.18 5.16 10.35
N ASN A 63 6.41 4.92 11.64
CA ASN A 63 7.24 3.81 12.13
C ASN A 63 6.60 2.43 11.88
N ASP A 64 5.31 2.40 11.51
CA ASP A 64 4.59 1.18 11.20
C ASP A 64 4.93 0.63 9.81
N PHE A 65 5.60 1.40 8.94
CA PHE A 65 5.93 1.01 7.57
C PHE A 65 7.44 0.97 7.30
N LEU A 66 7.89 -0.13 6.69
CA LEU A 66 9.21 -0.24 6.08
C LEU A 66 9.05 -0.19 4.56
N ILE A 67 9.65 0.81 3.91
CA ILE A 67 9.65 0.94 2.45
C ILE A 67 11.02 0.56 1.90
N GLU A 68 11.02 -0.46 1.04
CA GLU A 68 12.21 -0.90 0.33
C GLU A 68 12.08 -0.61 -1.17
N PRO A 69 13.14 -0.12 -1.81
CA PRO A 69 13.10 0.20 -3.21
C PRO A 69 13.21 -1.07 -4.06
N LEU A 70 12.17 -1.34 -4.87
CA LEU A 70 12.13 -2.54 -5.71
C LEU A 70 12.65 -2.30 -7.13
N THR A 71 12.51 -1.08 -7.66
CA THR A 71 12.82 -0.80 -9.06
C THR A 71 13.50 0.55 -9.19
N TYR A 72 14.73 0.52 -9.71
CA TYR A 72 15.50 1.70 -10.05
C TYR A 72 15.73 1.74 -11.55
N LYS A 73 15.37 2.87 -12.17
CA LYS A 73 15.77 3.17 -13.53
C LYS A 73 16.85 4.23 -13.45
N ILE A 74 18.06 3.87 -13.85
CA ILE A 74 19.16 4.82 -14.01
C ILE A 74 19.25 5.18 -15.49
N THR A 75 19.36 6.47 -15.76
CA THR A 75 19.51 7.03 -17.11
C THR A 75 20.67 8.03 -17.08
N PHE A 76 21.54 7.94 -18.07
CA PHE A 76 22.66 8.84 -18.29
C PHE A 76 22.56 9.37 -19.73
N GLU A 77 23.18 10.51 -20.00
CA GLU A 77 23.32 11.09 -21.35
C GLU A 77 24.51 10.47 -22.10
#